data_AF-T0Y504-F1
#
_entry.id   AF-T0Y504-F1
#
_cell.length_a   1.000
_cell.length_b   1.000
_cell.length_c   1.000
_cell.angle_alpha   90.00
_cell.angle_beta   90.00
_cell.angle_gamma   90.00
#
_symmetry.space_group_name_H-M   'P 1'
#
loop_
_entity.id
_entity.type
_entity.pdbx_description
1 polymer ?
#
loop_
_entity_poly.entity_id
_entity_poly.type
_entity_poly.pdbx_seq_one_letter_code
_entity_poly.pdbx_strand_id
1 'polypeptide(L)'
;MERFDVLVVGAGPAGTRAASASAQAGVRTLLVDRREELGHPVQCGEFVPTPTELATLFPAPDLIREGYPIPPGTALRATRTMVCVSPFGHRYRFPLAGYTLSRRAFD
;
A
#
# COMPACT_ATOMS: atom_id res chain seq x y z
N MET A 1 19.79 -21.47 18.17
CA MET A 1 19.56 -20.90 16.83
C MET A 1 18.11 -21.16 16.48
N GLU A 2 17.31 -20.11 16.30
CA GLU A 2 15.89 -20.26 15.93
C GLU A 2 15.78 -20.63 14.44
N ARG A 3 14.76 -21.42 14.09
CA ARG A 3 14.46 -21.81 12.72
C ARG A 3 13.16 -21.17 12.27
N PHE A 4 13.14 -20.65 11.06
CA PHE A 4 11.97 -20.10 10.38
C PHE A 4 11.85 -20.79 9.03
N ASP A 5 10.61 -20.93 8.55
CA ASP A 5 10.31 -21.52 7.25
C ASP A 5 10.35 -20.44 6.16
N VAL A 6 9.96 -19.22 6.50
CA VAL A 6 9.92 -18.06 5.59
C VAL A 6 10.60 -16.85 6.23
N LEU A 7 11.50 -16.21 5.49
CA LEU A 7 12.09 -14.92 5.81
C LEU A 7 11.58 -13.88 4.81
N VAL A 8 10.91 -12.84 5.31
CA VAL A 8 10.48 -11.68 4.54
C VAL A 8 11.41 -10.51 4.85
N VAL A 9 12.07 -9.97 3.83
CA VAL A 9 12.98 -8.83 3.96
C VAL A 9 12.33 -7.57 3.39
N GLY A 10 12.05 -6.62 4.28
CA GLY A 10 11.35 -5.36 4.01
C GLY A 10 9.89 -5.41 4.47
N ALA A 11 9.53 -4.55 5.42
CA ALA A 11 8.20 -4.38 6.00
C ALA A 11 7.48 -3.15 5.41
N GLY A 12 7.50 -3.03 4.08
CA GLY A 12 6.56 -2.17 3.36
C GLY A 12 5.24 -2.91 3.08
N PRO A 13 4.28 -2.28 2.37
CA PRO A 13 2.98 -2.87 2.10
C PRO A 13 3.03 -4.28 1.51
N ALA A 14 3.92 -4.52 0.54
CA ALA A 14 4.07 -5.85 -0.05
C ALA A 14 4.61 -6.88 0.96
N GLY A 15 5.59 -6.49 1.77
CA GLY A 15 6.23 -7.39 2.71
C GLY A 15 5.37 -7.70 3.93
N THR A 16 4.67 -6.73 4.49
CA THR A 16 3.74 -6.99 5.61
C THR A 16 2.56 -7.84 5.17
N ARG A 17 2.08 -7.69 3.92
CA ARG A 17 1.09 -8.58 3.32
C ARG A 17 1.62 -10.00 3.11
N ALA A 18 2.82 -10.15 2.55
CA ALA A 18 3.44 -11.46 2.36
C ALA A 18 3.68 -12.19 3.69
N ALA A 19 4.21 -11.47 4.69
CA ALA A 19 4.45 -12.00 6.03
C ALA A 19 3.15 -12.39 6.72
N SER A 20 2.12 -11.55 6.62
CA SER A 20 0.79 -11.81 7.19
C SER A 20 0.14 -13.04 6.56
N ALA A 21 0.14 -13.15 5.22
CA ALA A 21 -0.42 -14.29 4.52
C ALA A 21 0.31 -15.61 4.86
N SER A 22 1.63 -15.59 4.92
CA SER A 22 2.45 -16.75 5.33
C SER A 22 2.14 -17.18 6.77
N ALA A 23 2.10 -16.22 7.70
CA ALA A 23 1.80 -16.51 9.10
C ALA A 23 0.37 -17.05 9.29
N GLN A 24 -0.62 -16.51 8.57
CA GLN A 24 -2.00 -17.00 8.58
C GLN A 24 -2.13 -18.42 8.02
N ALA A 25 -1.24 -18.84 7.11
CA ALA A 25 -1.15 -20.22 6.63
C ALA A 25 -0.46 -21.18 7.63
N GLY A 26 -0.09 -20.71 8.82
CA GLY A 26 0.53 -21.52 9.88
C GLY A 26 2.05 -21.68 9.75
N VAL A 27 2.68 -20.90 8.87
CA VAL A 27 4.11 -20.98 8.57
C VAL A 27 4.92 -20.12 9.54
N ARG A 28 6.04 -20.66 10.07
CA ARG A 28 6.93 -19.88 10.95
C ARG A 28 7.64 -18.80 10.14
N THR A 29 7.13 -17.59 10.24
CA THR A 29 7.54 -16.46 9.40
C THR A 29 8.31 -15.42 10.20
N LEU A 30 9.47 -15.02 9.70
CA LEU A 30 10.25 -13.90 10.24
C LEU A 30 10.18 -12.73 9.25
N LEU A 31 9.75 -11.57 9.72
CA LEU A 31 9.77 -10.31 8.98
C LEU A 31 10.87 -9.42 9.54
N VAL A 32 11.74 -8.90 8.68
CA VAL A 32 12.80 -7.96 9.05
C VAL A 32 12.73 -6.71 8.21
N ASP A 33 13.03 -5.56 8.80
CA ASP A 33 13.21 -4.29 8.10
C ASP A 33 14.43 -3.57 8.68
N ARG A 34 15.05 -2.70 7.89
CA ARG A 34 16.15 -1.84 8.34
C ARG A 34 15.67 -0.68 9.20
N ARG A 35 14.38 -0.31 9.08
CA ARG A 35 13.76 0.80 9.79
C ARG A 35 13.52 0.40 11.25
N GLU A 36 13.78 1.33 12.15
CA GLU A 36 13.46 1.16 13.57
C GLU A 36 11.95 1.16 13.82
N GLU A 37 11.20 1.85 12.95
CA GLU A 37 9.75 1.98 13.05
C GLU A 37 9.09 1.69 11.69
N LEU A 38 8.03 0.87 11.70
CA LEU A 38 7.27 0.55 10.50
C LEU A 38 6.58 1.79 9.93
N GLY A 39 6.61 1.92 8.61
CA GLY A 39 6.05 3.08 7.92
C GLY A 39 6.78 4.41 8.15
N HIS A 40 7.91 4.44 8.90
CA HIS A 40 8.66 5.66 9.20
C HIS A 40 10.18 5.52 8.95
N PRO A 41 10.86 6.54 8.38
CA PRO A 41 10.31 7.78 7.81
C PRO A 41 9.49 7.53 6.55
N VAL A 42 8.51 8.39 6.30
CA VAL A 42 7.65 8.30 5.12
C VAL A 42 8.42 8.74 3.88
N GLN A 43 8.49 7.87 2.87
CA GLN A 43 9.10 8.13 1.56
C GLN A 43 8.08 7.89 0.43
N CYS A 44 6.90 8.49 0.57
CA CYS A 44 5.78 8.27 -0.34
C CYS A 44 4.88 9.52 -0.36
N GLY A 45 4.21 9.78 -1.49
CA GLY A 45 3.13 10.77 -1.57
C GLY A 45 1.80 10.28 -1.00
N GLU A 46 1.77 9.03 -0.51
CA GLU A 46 0.70 8.40 0.27
C GLU A 46 -0.64 8.21 -0.45
N PHE A 47 -0.75 8.64 -1.70
CA PHE A 47 -1.96 8.51 -2.50
C PHE A 47 -2.21 7.06 -2.93
N VAL A 48 -3.44 6.59 -2.69
CA VAL A 48 -3.97 5.31 -3.14
C VAL A 48 -5.36 5.54 -3.76
N PRO A 49 -5.61 5.13 -5.02
CA PRO A 49 -6.94 5.20 -5.60
C PRO A 49 -7.95 4.32 -4.84
N THR A 50 -9.24 4.63 -4.96
CA THR A 50 -10.27 3.76 -4.38
C THR A 50 -10.21 2.35 -4.97
N PRO A 51 -10.70 1.31 -4.27
CA PRO A 51 -10.78 -0.04 -4.83
C PRO A 51 -11.52 -0.10 -6.17
N THR A 52 -12.54 0.73 -6.36
CA THR A 52 -13.27 0.85 -7.64
C THR A 52 -12.37 1.37 -8.76
N GLU A 53 -11.57 2.41 -8.50
CA GLU A 53 -10.61 2.96 -9.47
C GLU A 53 -9.48 1.96 -9.76
N LEU A 54 -8.95 1.27 -8.75
CA LEU A 54 -7.92 0.25 -8.98
C LEU A 54 -8.46 -0.93 -9.82
N ALA A 55 -9.72 -1.32 -9.61
CA ALA A 55 -10.34 -2.41 -10.37
C ALA A 55 -10.46 -2.11 -11.88
N THR A 56 -10.53 -0.84 -12.28
CA THR A 56 -10.54 -0.46 -13.71
C THR A 56 -9.14 -0.36 -14.31
N LEU A 57 -8.11 -0.13 -13.47
CA LEU A 57 -6.73 0.10 -13.91
C LEU A 57 -5.92 -1.18 -14.15
N PHE A 58 -6.30 -2.29 -13.51
CA PHE A 58 -5.50 -3.51 -13.52
C PHE A 58 -6.30 -4.74 -14.00
N PRO A 59 -5.65 -5.69 -14.71
CA PRO A 59 -6.31 -6.88 -15.25
C PRO A 59 -6.62 -7.97 -14.20
N ALA A 60 -6.65 -7.63 -12.91
CA ALA A 60 -6.92 -8.55 -11.79
C ALA A 60 -7.61 -7.83 -10.61
N PRO A 61 -8.86 -7.36 -10.79
CA PRO A 61 -9.55 -6.52 -9.82
C PRO A 61 -9.79 -7.22 -8.47
N ASP A 62 -10.05 -8.53 -8.47
CA ASP A 62 -10.33 -9.28 -7.24
C ASP A 62 -9.09 -9.36 -6.33
N LEU A 63 -7.92 -9.64 -6.93
CA LEU A 63 -6.65 -9.67 -6.22
C LEU A 63 -6.32 -8.33 -5.56
N ILE A 64 -6.70 -7.22 -6.20
CA ILE A 64 -6.49 -5.88 -5.65
C ILE A 64 -7.42 -5.62 -4.48
N ARG A 65 -8.69 -5.99 -4.59
CA ARG A 65 -9.67 -5.80 -3.53
C ARG A 65 -9.30 -6.59 -2.28
N GLU A 66 -8.77 -7.79 -2.45
CA GLU A 66 -8.34 -8.67 -1.35
C GLU A 66 -6.94 -8.33 -0.83
N GLY A 67 -6.01 -7.99 -1.72
CA GLY A 67 -4.61 -7.72 -1.40
C GLY A 67 -4.32 -6.32 -0.88
N TYR A 68 -5.24 -5.38 -1.09
CA TYR A 68 -5.06 -3.97 -0.70
C TYR A 68 -6.27 -3.35 0.02
N PRO A 69 -6.80 -3.96 1.10
CA PRO A 69 -7.82 -3.32 1.90
C PRO A 69 -7.23 -2.10 2.60
N ILE A 70 -7.92 -0.95 2.51
CA ILE A 70 -7.58 0.27 3.22
C ILE A 70 -8.18 0.17 4.62
N PRO A 71 -7.38 -0.03 5.69
CA PRO A 71 -7.92 -0.21 7.03
C PRO A 71 -8.61 1.07 7.52
N PRO A 72 -9.72 0.97 8.29
CA PRO A 72 -10.37 2.14 8.88
C PRO A 72 -9.38 2.97 9.71
N GLY A 73 -9.49 4.30 9.63
CA GLY A 73 -8.61 5.21 10.38
C GLY A 73 -7.23 5.46 9.75
N THR A 74 -6.88 4.77 8.65
CA THR A 74 -5.61 5.05 7.93
C THR A 74 -5.75 6.19 6.91
N ALA A 75 -6.96 6.48 6.44
CA ALA A 75 -7.20 7.56 5.47
C ALA A 75 -7.10 8.94 6.12
N LEU A 76 -6.22 9.78 5.57
CA LEU A 76 -5.96 11.15 6.04
C LEU A 76 -6.76 12.19 5.25
N ARG A 77 -6.77 12.11 3.91
CA ARG A 77 -7.55 13.00 3.04
C ARG A 77 -8.10 12.25 1.85
N ALA A 78 -9.37 12.50 1.52
CA ALA A 78 -9.96 12.04 0.27
C ALA A 78 -9.62 13.00 -0.89
N THR A 79 -9.37 12.44 -2.07
CA THR A 79 -9.17 13.17 -3.32
C THR A 79 -10.13 12.64 -4.38
N ARG A 80 -10.49 13.49 -5.34
CA ARG A 80 -11.45 13.13 -6.42
C ARG A 80 -10.89 13.32 -7.82
N THR A 81 -9.73 13.95 -7.94
CA THR A 81 -9.21 14.47 -9.20
C THR A 81 -7.69 14.37 -9.21
N MET A 82 -7.13 13.91 -10.32
CA MET A 82 -5.71 14.03 -10.64
C MET A 82 -5.49 15.14 -11.66
N VAL A 83 -4.39 15.87 -11.51
CA VAL A 83 -3.96 16.89 -12.47
C VAL A 83 -2.53 16.58 -12.89
N CYS A 84 -2.33 16.24 -14.17
CA CYS A 84 -1.00 16.15 -14.75
C CYS A 84 -0.63 17.52 -15.33
N VAL A 85 0.55 18.03 -14.95
CA VAL A 85 1.08 19.31 -15.45
C VAL A 85 2.30 19.00 -16.32
N SER A 86 2.27 19.40 -17.59
CA SER A 86 3.42 19.22 -18.48
C SER A 86 4.57 20.17 -18.10
N PRO A 87 5.82 19.92 -18.56
CA PRO A 87 6.93 20.86 -18.36
C PRO A 87 6.68 22.28 -18.90
N PHE A 88 5.72 22.44 -19.82
CA PHE A 88 5.30 23.73 -20.39
C PHE A 88 4.09 24.35 -19.68
N GLY A 89 3.63 23.75 -18.59
CA GLY A 89 2.52 24.27 -17.78
C GLY A 89 1.12 23.89 -18.27
N HIS A 90 0.98 23.06 -19.31
CA HIS A 90 -0.33 22.55 -19.73
C HIS A 90 -0.91 21.62 -18.66
N ARG A 91 -2.19 21.80 -18.34
CA ARG A 91 -2.87 21.08 -17.25
C ARG A 91 -3.90 20.11 -17.82
N TYR A 92 -3.75 18.84 -17.50
CA TYR A 92 -4.68 17.78 -17.88
C TYR A 92 -5.37 17.27 -16.62
N ARG A 93 -6.66 17.54 -16.49
CA ARG A 93 -7.48 17.19 -15.33
C ARG A 93 -8.38 16.01 -15.67
N PHE A 94 -8.41 15.00 -14.81
CA PHE A 94 -9.31 13.87 -14.95
C PHE A 94 -9.78 13.37 -13.58
N PRO A 95 -10.99 12.78 -13.51
CA PRO A 95 -11.49 12.17 -12.28
C PRO A 95 -10.58 11.00 -11.88
N LEU A 96 -10.20 10.98 -10.61
CA LEU A 96 -9.53 9.84 -9.99
C LEU A 96 -9.80 9.90 -8.49
N ALA A 97 -10.72 9.07 -8.02
CA ALA A 97 -11.06 9.00 -6.60
C ALA A 97 -9.98 8.24 -5.82
N GLY A 98 -9.65 8.70 -4.62
CA GLY A 98 -8.74 7.99 -3.73
C GLY A 98 -8.53 8.70 -2.40
N TYR A 99 -7.50 8.25 -1.68
CA TYR A 99 -7.14 8.75 -0.36
C TYR A 99 -5.63 8.92 -0.26
N THR A 100 -5.17 9.90 0.50
CA THR A 100 -3.85 9.85 1.11
C THR A 100 -3.93 9.05 2.41
N LEU A 101 -3.00 8.14 2.64
CA LEU A 101 -3.00 7.25 3.80
C LEU A 101 -1.84 7.55 4.76
N SER A 102 -2.06 7.41 6.07
CA SER A 102 -0.95 7.39 7.03
C SER A 102 -0.14 6.12 6.84
N ARG A 103 1.08 6.22 6.30
CA ARG A 103 1.95 5.04 6.12
C ARG A 103 2.29 4.35 7.43
N ARG A 104 2.44 5.10 8.53
CA ARG A 104 2.66 4.55 9.87
C ARG A 104 1.51 3.67 10.37
N ALA A 105 0.28 3.99 9.99
CA ALA A 105 -0.90 3.21 10.37
C ALA A 105 -1.28 2.14 9.34
N PHE A 106 -0.75 2.23 8.12
CA PHE A 106 -1.09 1.36 6.99
C PHE A 106 -0.11 0.20 6.79
N ASP A 107 1.19 0.46 6.91
CA ASP A 107 2.25 -0.55 6.74
C ASP A 107 2.24 -1.58 7.88
#